data_AF-A0A7X3SJ37-F1
#
_entry.id   AF-A0A7X3SJ37-F1
#
_cell.length_a   1.000
_cell.length_b   1.000
_cell.length_c   1.000
_cell.angle_alpha   90.00
_cell.angle_beta   90.00
_cell.angle_gamma   90.00
#
_symmetry.space_group_name_H-M   'P 1'
#
loop_
_entity.id
_entity.type
_entity.pdbx_description
1 polymer ?
#
loop_
_entity_poly.entity_id
_entity_poly.type
_entity_poly.pdbx_seq_one_letter_code
_entity_poly.pdbx_strand_id
1 'polypeptide(L)'
;MDERFRDYTVYESDRVIEALKKIDANRQGFVIVVDLEKTVLGVLTDGDLRRAFIRGCNKEAYVSDVYTKEAKTVFLSDGFETVSRLFKNQAIKFLPVVDDNNCLVNIITKNQMHTLLLQDIHADLGYDFFSLDTGVIDYEIFQRPWGFYKTTVLNDYYQAKVICVKPKSQLSLQSHEHREEHWIVVHGTGIIHLEKSVLHVSCGSSVFIPKGAKHRVLNTDEQESLIITEVQIGDYLGEDDIIRYEDIYGRI
;
A
#
# COMPACT_ATOMS: atom_id res chain seq x y z
N MET A 1 -13.09 13.97 23.94
CA MET A 1 -12.15 13.75 22.83
C MET A 1 -13.00 13.35 21.65
N ASP A 2 -12.63 13.73 20.42
CA ASP A 2 -13.27 13.12 19.25
C ASP A 2 -13.17 11.60 19.41
N GLU A 3 -14.29 10.87 19.27
CA GLU A 3 -14.32 9.43 19.48
C GLU A 3 -13.31 8.69 18.58
N ARG A 4 -12.97 9.29 17.42
CA ARG A 4 -12.00 8.76 16.47
C ARG A 4 -10.60 8.56 17.06
N PHE A 5 -10.20 9.33 18.08
CA PHE A 5 -8.86 9.21 18.68
C PHE A 5 -8.80 8.31 19.90
N ARG A 6 -9.93 7.73 20.34
CA ARG A 6 -10.02 6.97 21.60
C ARG A 6 -8.98 5.85 21.70
N ASP A 7 -8.81 5.13 20.60
CA ASP A 7 -7.92 3.98 20.52
C ASP A 7 -6.52 4.37 20.02
N TYR A 8 -6.29 5.67 19.78
CA TYR A 8 -5.03 6.22 19.30
C TYR A 8 -4.30 7.07 20.32
N THR A 9 -4.89 7.38 21.49
CA THR A 9 -4.28 8.26 22.49
C THR A 9 -4.15 7.58 23.85
N VAL A 10 -3.14 7.95 24.63
CA VAL A 10 -2.97 7.55 26.03
C VAL A 10 -2.43 8.72 26.84
N TYR A 11 -2.64 8.70 28.15
CA TYR A 11 -2.04 9.64 29.08
C TYR A 11 -0.71 9.11 29.63
N GLU A 12 0.20 10.00 30.04
CA GLU A 12 1.46 9.59 30.70
C GLU A 12 1.22 8.79 32.00
N SER A 13 0.12 9.09 32.69
CA SER A 13 -0.32 8.41 33.91
C SER A 13 -0.96 7.05 33.67
N ASP A 14 -1.24 6.68 32.41
CA ASP A 14 -1.75 5.36 32.07
C ASP A 14 -0.69 4.29 32.27
N ARG A 15 -1.14 3.05 32.46
CA ARG A 15 -0.28 1.87 32.53
C ARG A 15 0.07 1.40 31.12
N VAL A 16 1.25 0.81 30.95
CA VAL A 16 1.71 0.21 29.69
C VAL A 16 0.69 -0.80 29.14
N ILE A 17 0.00 -1.55 30.00
CA ILE A 17 -1.05 -2.48 29.58
C ILE A 17 -2.24 -1.79 28.88
N GLU A 18 -2.60 -0.56 29.27
CA GLU A 18 -3.68 0.18 28.61
C GLU A 18 -3.23 0.67 27.23
N ALA A 19 -1.97 1.11 27.10
CA ALA A 19 -1.40 1.44 25.81
C ALA A 19 -1.34 0.22 24.87
N LEU A 20 -0.94 -0.94 25.38
CA LEU A 20 -0.94 -2.20 24.61
C LEU A 20 -2.32 -2.56 24.10
N LYS A 21 -3.38 -2.45 24.93
CA LYS A 21 -4.76 -2.70 24.52
C LYS A 21 -5.20 -1.77 23.38
N LYS A 22 -4.83 -0.49 23.46
CA LYS A 22 -5.17 0.49 22.41
C LYS A 22 -4.41 0.23 21.11
N ILE A 23 -3.12 -0.10 21.20
CA ILE A 23 -2.31 -0.50 20.04
C ILE A 23 -2.90 -1.76 19.37
N ASP A 24 -3.31 -2.76 20.15
CA ASP A 24 -3.96 -3.96 19.63
C ASP A 24 -5.31 -3.64 18.97
N ALA A 25 -6.12 -2.80 19.61
CA ALA A 25 -7.42 -2.38 19.08
C ALA A 25 -7.30 -1.59 17.76
N ASN A 26 -6.33 -0.68 17.67
CA ASN A 26 -6.15 0.18 16.49
C ASN A 26 -5.39 -0.48 15.34
N ARG A 27 -4.64 -1.56 15.61
CA ARG A 27 -3.84 -2.34 14.63
C ARG A 27 -2.80 -1.54 13.84
N GLN A 28 -2.41 -0.36 14.31
CA GLN A 28 -1.41 0.50 13.69
C GLN A 28 -0.02 0.40 14.35
N GLY A 29 0.08 -0.25 15.51
CA GLY A 29 1.37 -0.43 16.20
C GLY A 29 1.87 0.81 16.95
N PHE A 30 1.00 1.81 17.15
CA PHE A 30 1.33 3.05 17.86
C PHE A 30 0.14 3.70 18.58
N VAL A 31 0.45 4.57 19.54
CA VAL A 31 -0.46 5.54 20.16
C VAL A 31 0.25 6.88 20.39
N ILE A 32 -0.51 7.95 20.48
CA ILE A 32 -0.07 9.31 20.81
C ILE A 32 -0.18 9.51 22.32
N VAL A 33 0.88 10.00 22.94
CA VAL A 33 0.88 10.32 24.36
C VAL A 33 0.48 11.79 24.52
N VAL A 34 -0.58 12.04 25.28
CA VAL A 34 -1.14 13.38 25.50
C VAL A 34 -1.28 13.71 26.99
N ASP A 35 -1.33 15.00 27.32
CA ASP A 35 -1.70 15.45 28.67
C ASP A 35 -3.24 15.55 28.84
N LEU A 36 -3.69 16.04 30.01
CA LEU A 36 -5.10 16.26 30.31
C LEU A 36 -5.76 17.34 29.43
N GLU A 37 -4.98 18.28 28.89
CA GLU A 37 -5.42 19.32 27.96
C GLU A 37 -5.42 18.84 26.50
N LYS A 38 -4.94 17.61 26.25
CA LYS A 38 -4.77 16.95 24.95
C LYS A 38 -3.60 17.47 24.13
N THR A 39 -2.66 18.15 24.76
CA THR A 39 -1.39 18.54 24.18
C THR A 39 -0.59 17.29 23.85
N VAL A 40 0.00 17.21 22.65
CA VAL A 40 0.85 16.08 22.27
C VAL A 40 2.19 16.16 23.00
N LEU A 41 2.47 15.17 23.84
CA LEU A 41 3.72 15.03 24.59
C LEU A 41 4.73 14.15 23.88
N GLY A 42 4.25 13.18 23.09
CA GLY A 42 5.09 12.28 22.32
C GLY A 42 4.32 11.09 21.74
N VAL A 43 5.06 10.03 21.44
CA VAL A 43 4.50 8.83 20.79
C VAL A 43 5.02 7.55 21.44
N LEU A 44 4.21 6.51 21.43
CA LEU A 44 4.57 5.19 21.92
C LEU A 44 4.30 4.17 20.82
N THR A 45 5.31 3.36 20.48
CA THR A 45 5.23 2.34 19.43
C THR A 45 5.55 0.94 19.96
N ASP A 46 5.24 -0.10 19.18
CA ASP A 46 5.70 -1.47 19.47
C ASP A 46 7.22 -1.55 19.63
N GLY A 47 7.96 -0.72 18.90
CA GLY A 47 9.41 -0.63 19.01
C GLY A 47 9.87 -0.14 20.38
N ASP A 48 9.17 0.84 20.94
CA ASP A 48 9.44 1.38 22.27
C ASP A 48 9.12 0.35 23.36
N LEU A 49 7.94 -0.26 23.27
CA LEU A 49 7.49 -1.31 24.19
C LEU A 49 8.44 -2.51 24.20
N ARG A 50 8.82 -2.99 23.02
CA ARG A 50 9.82 -4.06 22.87
C ARG A 50 11.14 -3.69 23.54
N ARG A 51 11.64 -2.46 23.32
CA ARG A 51 12.89 -1.99 23.97
C ARG A 51 12.74 -1.89 25.49
N ALA A 52 11.59 -1.42 25.97
CA ALA A 52 11.30 -1.30 27.40
C ALA A 52 11.26 -2.68 28.07
N PHE A 53 10.58 -3.67 27.48
CA PHE A 53 10.52 -5.03 28.03
C PHE A 53 11.90 -5.71 28.07
N ILE A 54 12.73 -5.52 27.04
CA ILE A 54 14.13 -6.01 27.04
C ILE A 54 14.93 -5.41 28.21
N ARG A 55 14.63 -4.18 28.62
CA ARG A 55 15.27 -3.50 29.75
C ARG A 55 14.68 -3.87 31.12
N GLY A 56 13.72 -4.80 31.18
CA GLY A 56 13.10 -5.25 32.42
C GLY A 56 11.86 -4.46 32.86
N CYS A 57 11.34 -3.59 31.98
CA CYS A 57 10.01 -2.98 32.20
C CYS A 57 8.93 -4.08 32.24
N ASN A 58 7.81 -3.81 32.90
CA ASN A 58 6.66 -4.72 32.92
C ASN A 58 5.38 -3.96 32.52
N LYS A 59 4.30 -4.70 32.27
CA LYS A 59 3.03 -4.15 31.78
C LYS A 59 2.33 -3.19 32.77
N GLU A 60 2.72 -3.24 34.05
CA GLU A 60 2.21 -2.35 35.11
C GLU A 60 3.07 -1.09 35.25
N ALA A 61 4.12 -0.90 34.46
CA ALA A 61 4.85 0.37 34.41
C ALA A 61 3.96 1.49 33.86
N TYR A 62 4.37 2.74 34.06
CA TYR A 62 3.66 3.89 33.51
C TYR A 62 4.11 4.17 32.08
N VAL A 63 3.20 4.74 31.27
CA VAL A 63 3.51 5.18 29.91
C VAL A 63 4.64 6.20 29.92
N SER A 64 4.68 7.09 30.92
CA SER A 64 5.72 8.11 31.12
C SER A 64 7.16 7.58 31.05
N ASP A 65 7.36 6.30 31.35
CA ASP A 65 8.69 5.68 31.46
C ASP A 65 9.17 5.05 30.14
N VAL A 66 8.28 4.89 29.15
CA VAL A 66 8.55 4.05 27.97
C VAL A 66 8.39 4.75 26.63
N TYR A 67 7.64 5.85 26.55
CA TYR A 67 7.35 6.51 25.28
C TYR A 67 8.49 7.41 24.79
N THR A 68 8.49 7.69 23.48
CA THR A 68 9.41 8.65 22.87
C THR A 68 8.87 10.06 23.06
N LYS A 69 9.58 10.86 23.86
CA LYS A 69 9.30 12.28 24.07
C LYS A 69 9.66 13.11 22.83
N GLU A 70 9.04 14.28 22.69
CA GLU A 70 9.32 15.21 21.59
C GLU A 70 9.14 14.58 20.20
N ALA A 71 8.00 13.91 20.00
CA ALA A 71 7.67 13.36 18.70
C ALA A 71 7.57 14.46 17.64
N LYS A 72 7.94 14.14 16.40
CA LYS A 72 7.73 15.04 15.26
C LYS A 72 6.23 15.17 15.01
N THR A 73 5.74 16.41 15.02
CA THR A 73 4.36 16.78 14.70
C THR A 73 4.34 17.69 13.46
N VAL A 74 3.15 17.90 12.92
CA VAL A 74 2.86 18.90 11.87
C VAL A 74 1.64 19.72 12.26
N PHE A 75 1.56 20.97 11.83
CA PHE A 75 0.41 21.84 12.08
C PHE A 75 -0.66 21.63 11.02
N LEU A 76 -1.93 21.92 11.31
CA LEU A 76 -3.01 21.93 10.30
C LEU A 76 -2.73 22.85 9.12
N SER A 77 -1.99 23.93 9.36
CA SER A 77 -1.59 24.90 8.34
C SER A 77 -0.42 24.42 7.46
N ASP A 78 0.23 23.30 7.83
CA ASP A 78 1.28 22.70 7.00
C ASP A 78 0.70 22.05 5.75
N GLY A 79 1.46 22.13 4.66
CA GLY A 79 1.16 21.39 3.43
C GLY A 79 1.74 19.97 3.42
N PHE A 80 1.23 19.14 2.51
CA PHE A 80 1.75 17.78 2.28
C PHE A 80 3.23 17.74 1.88
N GLU A 81 3.82 18.84 1.41
CA GLU A 81 5.26 18.92 1.16
C GLU A 81 6.08 18.73 2.45
N THR A 82 5.66 19.37 3.54
CA THR A 82 6.29 19.24 4.87
C THR A 82 6.16 17.80 5.37
N VAL A 83 4.95 17.23 5.27
CA VAL A 83 4.67 15.83 5.64
C VAL A 83 5.55 14.86 4.85
N SER A 84 5.60 15.02 3.52
CA SER A 84 6.42 14.18 2.63
C SER A 84 7.90 14.26 3.00
N ARG A 85 8.41 15.46 3.31
CA ARG A 85 9.80 15.67 3.76
C ARG A 85 10.11 14.90 5.04
N LEU A 86 9.20 14.91 6.02
CA LEU A 86 9.36 14.16 7.27
C LEU A 86 9.30 12.65 7.04
N PHE A 87 8.37 12.16 6.20
CA PHE A 87 8.24 10.74 5.87
C PHE A 87 9.39 10.18 5.01
N LYS A 88 10.32 11.00 4.51
CA LYS A 88 11.59 10.51 3.93
C LYS A 88 12.41 9.73 4.95
N ASN A 89 12.30 10.05 6.24
CA ASN A 89 12.89 9.25 7.30
C ASN A 89 12.10 7.95 7.45
N GLN A 90 12.72 6.81 7.11
CA GLN A 90 12.09 5.48 7.17
C GLN A 90 11.65 5.07 8.59
N ALA A 91 12.19 5.70 9.64
CA ALA A 91 11.77 5.44 11.01
C ALA A 91 10.41 6.08 11.34
N ILE A 92 9.97 7.09 10.57
CA ILE A 92 8.70 7.80 10.80
C ILE A 92 7.62 7.18 9.91
N LYS A 93 6.66 6.52 10.54
CA LYS A 93 5.52 5.88 9.87
C LYS A 93 4.21 6.66 9.96
N PHE A 94 4.13 7.58 10.92
CA PHE A 94 2.98 8.42 11.19
C PHE A 94 3.42 9.75 11.80
N LEU A 95 2.55 10.76 11.73
CA LEU A 95 2.74 12.08 12.30
C LEU A 95 1.44 12.53 12.97
N PRO A 96 1.48 12.98 14.24
CA PRO A 96 0.38 13.72 14.84
C PRO A 96 0.24 15.08 14.16
N VAL A 97 -1.00 15.44 13.83
CA VAL A 97 -1.37 16.76 13.33
C VAL A 97 -1.94 17.55 14.50
N VAL A 98 -1.40 18.74 14.74
CA VAL A 98 -1.75 19.58 15.89
C VAL A 98 -2.26 20.96 15.48
N ASP A 99 -2.95 21.62 16.40
CA ASP A 99 -3.27 23.05 16.29
C ASP A 99 -2.12 23.94 16.80
N ASP A 100 -2.35 25.26 16.82
CA ASP A 100 -1.36 26.24 17.29
C ASP A 100 -1.02 26.11 18.79
N ASN A 101 -1.87 25.42 19.57
CA ASN A 101 -1.64 25.12 20.99
C ASN A 101 -0.99 23.75 21.19
N ASN A 102 -0.56 23.08 20.12
CA ASN A 102 -0.02 21.72 20.13
C ASN A 102 -1.01 20.65 20.63
N CYS A 103 -2.31 20.94 20.57
CA CYS A 103 -3.36 19.96 20.84
C CYS A 103 -3.56 19.03 19.64
N LEU A 104 -3.75 17.74 19.90
CA LEU A 104 -3.99 16.76 18.83
C LEU A 104 -5.30 17.03 18.09
N VAL A 105 -5.22 17.21 16.76
CA VAL A 105 -6.38 17.40 15.89
C VAL A 105 -6.56 16.27 14.88
N ASN A 106 -5.47 15.67 14.39
CA ASN A 106 -5.55 14.56 13.45
C ASN A 106 -4.30 13.67 13.52
N ILE A 107 -4.30 12.54 12.81
CA ILE A 107 -3.13 11.66 12.68
C ILE A 107 -3.03 11.26 11.22
N ILE A 108 -1.88 11.51 10.61
CA ILE A 108 -1.60 11.05 9.25
C ILE A 108 -0.53 9.96 9.28
N THR A 109 -0.83 8.83 8.65
CA THR A 109 0.16 7.78 8.39
C THR A 109 0.78 7.94 7.01
N LYS A 110 1.98 7.38 6.83
CA LYS A 110 2.66 7.36 5.53
C LYS A 110 1.83 6.62 4.47
N ASN A 111 1.15 5.55 4.84
CA ASN A 111 0.29 4.77 3.95
C ASN A 111 -0.93 5.57 3.50
N GLN A 112 -1.58 6.30 4.41
CA GLN A 112 -2.68 7.22 4.05
C GLN A 112 -2.21 8.34 3.11
N MET A 113 -1.05 8.93 3.37
CA MET A 113 -0.48 9.93 2.46
C MET A 113 -0.25 9.36 1.06
N HIS A 114 0.35 8.17 0.95
CA HIS A 114 0.55 7.54 -0.36
C HIS A 114 -0.78 7.27 -1.08
N THR A 115 -1.79 6.79 -0.34
CA THR A 115 -3.13 6.52 -0.88
C THR A 115 -3.76 7.78 -1.48
N LEU A 116 -3.76 8.89 -0.74
CA LEU A 116 -4.27 10.18 -1.23
C LEU A 116 -3.59 10.63 -2.52
N LEU A 117 -2.25 10.57 -2.54
CA LEU A 117 -1.46 11.02 -3.68
C LEU A 117 -1.66 10.13 -4.91
N LEU A 118 -1.81 8.82 -4.73
CA LEU A 118 -2.03 7.88 -5.84
C LEU A 118 -3.47 7.91 -6.37
N GLN A 119 -4.43 8.31 -5.56
CA GLN A 119 -5.84 8.46 -5.94
C GLN A 119 -6.18 9.87 -6.42
N ASP A 120 -5.22 10.79 -6.47
CA ASP A 120 -5.43 12.20 -6.83
C ASP A 120 -6.46 12.90 -5.93
N ILE A 121 -6.47 12.56 -4.64
CA ILE A 121 -7.36 13.19 -3.66
C ILE A 121 -6.74 14.51 -3.18
N HIS A 122 -7.38 15.62 -3.53
CA HIS A 122 -7.02 16.95 -3.05
C HIS A 122 -7.57 17.20 -1.64
N ALA A 123 -6.77 16.87 -0.64
CA ALA A 123 -7.07 17.05 0.77
C ALA A 123 -6.13 18.07 1.45
N ASP A 124 -6.50 18.53 2.64
CA ASP A 124 -5.62 19.17 3.61
C ASP A 124 -5.40 18.26 4.83
N LEU A 125 -4.66 18.73 5.84
CA LEU A 125 -4.40 17.95 7.06
C LEU A 125 -5.59 17.82 8.01
N GLY A 126 -6.70 18.52 7.73
CA GLY A 126 -7.98 18.38 8.41
C GLY A 126 -8.86 17.26 7.83
N TYR A 127 -8.48 16.66 6.70
CA TYR A 127 -9.22 15.59 6.05
C TYR A 127 -9.36 14.34 6.95
N ASP A 128 -10.48 13.64 6.85
CA ASP A 128 -10.74 12.43 7.62
C ASP A 128 -9.97 11.21 7.07
N PHE A 129 -8.68 11.12 7.41
CA PHE A 129 -7.80 10.05 6.93
C PHE A 129 -8.23 8.64 7.35
N PHE A 130 -9.05 8.51 8.41
CA PHE A 130 -9.56 7.23 8.87
C PHE A 130 -10.61 6.64 7.92
N SER A 131 -11.19 7.45 7.04
CA SER A 131 -12.14 7.00 6.01
C SER A 131 -11.46 6.43 4.76
N LEU A 132 -10.14 6.60 4.61
CA LEU A 132 -9.39 6.14 3.44
C LEU A 132 -9.23 4.62 3.44
N ASP A 133 -9.50 4.00 2.29
CA ASP A 133 -9.12 2.62 2.03
C ASP A 133 -7.63 2.54 1.68
N THR A 134 -6.79 2.29 2.69
CA THR A 134 -5.35 2.08 2.48
C THR A 134 -5.02 0.73 1.83
N GLY A 135 -5.99 -0.18 1.64
CA GLY A 135 -5.79 -1.43 0.91
C GLY A 135 -5.40 -1.22 -0.55
N VAL A 136 -5.60 0.00 -1.05
CA VAL A 136 -5.31 0.43 -2.41
C VAL A 136 -3.81 0.42 -2.76
N ILE A 137 -2.93 0.39 -1.78
CA ILE A 137 -1.47 0.33 -2.00
C ILE A 137 -0.87 -1.05 -1.67
N ASP A 138 -1.58 -1.86 -0.89
CA ASP A 138 -1.09 -3.12 -0.33
C ASP A 138 -1.82 -4.32 -0.96
N TYR A 139 -1.60 -4.53 -2.26
CA TYR A 139 -2.10 -5.72 -2.95
C TYR A 139 -1.20 -6.94 -2.76
N GLU A 140 -1.83 -8.10 -2.52
CA GLU A 140 -1.15 -9.38 -2.36
C GLU A 140 -0.53 -9.90 -3.68
N ILE A 141 0.40 -10.85 -3.53
CA ILE A 141 0.94 -11.63 -4.65
C ILE A 141 0.02 -12.81 -4.91
N PHE A 142 -0.51 -12.91 -6.11
CA PHE A 142 -1.39 -14.00 -6.52
C PHE A 142 -0.61 -15.04 -7.31
N GLN A 143 -0.41 -16.22 -6.72
CA GLN A 143 0.18 -17.35 -7.42
C GLN A 143 -0.75 -17.90 -8.50
N ARG A 144 -0.16 -18.28 -9.64
CA ARG A 144 -0.84 -18.90 -10.77
C ARG A 144 -0.02 -20.09 -11.27
N PRO A 145 -0.65 -21.06 -11.98
CA PRO A 145 0.07 -22.20 -12.52
C PRO A 145 1.28 -21.80 -13.40
N TRP A 146 1.16 -20.68 -14.12
CA TRP A 146 2.21 -20.13 -14.98
C TRP A 146 3.23 -19.22 -14.28
N GLY A 147 3.08 -18.93 -12.98
CA GLY A 147 3.91 -17.96 -12.26
C GLY A 147 3.14 -17.16 -11.23
N PHE A 148 3.19 -15.84 -11.28
CA PHE A 148 2.40 -14.98 -10.39
C PHE A 148 2.13 -13.61 -11.01
N TYR A 149 1.16 -12.90 -10.46
CA TYR A 149 1.09 -11.45 -10.64
C TYR A 149 0.92 -10.74 -9.30
N LYS A 150 1.26 -9.45 -9.29
CA LYS A 150 1.04 -8.53 -8.18
C LYS A 150 0.52 -7.21 -8.72
N THR A 151 -0.61 -6.74 -8.22
CA THR A 151 -1.05 -5.35 -8.47
C THR A 151 -0.14 -4.39 -7.71
N THR A 152 0.38 -3.38 -8.39
CA THR A 152 1.26 -2.38 -7.77
C THR A 152 0.51 -1.10 -7.44
N VAL A 153 -0.46 -0.73 -8.27
CA VAL A 153 -1.38 0.39 -8.07
C VAL A 153 -2.73 0.02 -8.69
N LEU A 154 -3.82 0.39 -8.04
CA LEU A 154 -5.16 0.38 -8.63
C LEU A 154 -5.90 1.61 -8.11
N ASN A 155 -6.38 2.44 -9.01
CA ASN A 155 -7.23 3.58 -8.66
C ASN A 155 -8.34 3.70 -9.71
N ASP A 156 -9.12 4.77 -9.64
CA ASP A 156 -10.25 5.01 -10.54
C ASP A 156 -9.83 5.22 -12.01
N TYR A 157 -8.53 5.41 -12.27
CA TYR A 157 -8.00 5.75 -13.59
C TYR A 157 -7.29 4.57 -14.27
N TYR A 158 -6.55 3.76 -13.51
CA TYR A 158 -5.76 2.65 -14.05
C TYR A 158 -5.45 1.57 -13.02
N GLN A 159 -5.08 0.40 -13.52
CA GLN A 159 -4.47 -0.68 -12.74
C GLN A 159 -3.08 -0.99 -13.30
N ALA A 160 -2.07 -1.01 -12.44
CA ALA A 160 -0.74 -1.46 -12.79
C ALA A 160 -0.42 -2.80 -12.13
N LYS A 161 0.20 -3.72 -12.88
CA LYS A 161 0.61 -5.04 -12.39
C LYS A 161 2.05 -5.36 -12.76
N VAL A 162 2.67 -6.20 -11.94
CA VAL A 162 3.84 -6.98 -12.32
C VAL A 162 3.38 -8.42 -12.54
N ILE A 163 3.68 -8.96 -13.71
CA ILE A 163 3.39 -10.34 -14.10
C ILE A 163 4.72 -11.06 -14.28
N CYS A 164 4.89 -12.21 -13.62
CA CYS A 164 6.04 -13.07 -13.77
C CYS A 164 5.59 -14.42 -14.33
N VAL A 165 6.11 -14.78 -15.50
CA VAL A 165 5.82 -16.02 -16.21
C VAL A 165 7.04 -16.93 -16.10
N LYS A 166 6.86 -18.07 -15.45
CA LYS A 166 7.90 -19.10 -15.26
C LYS A 166 8.42 -19.61 -16.61
N PRO A 167 9.62 -20.20 -16.65
CA PRO A 167 10.15 -20.85 -17.85
C PRO A 167 9.13 -21.79 -18.48
N LYS A 168 9.06 -21.78 -19.82
CA LYS A 168 8.13 -22.59 -20.63
C LYS A 168 6.65 -22.47 -20.28
N SER A 169 6.27 -21.48 -19.48
CA SER A 169 4.88 -21.27 -19.08
C SER A 169 4.23 -20.17 -19.92
N GLN A 170 2.90 -20.17 -19.96
CA GLN A 170 2.12 -19.17 -20.68
C GLN A 170 0.88 -18.73 -19.91
N LEU A 171 0.39 -17.53 -20.19
CA LEU A 171 -0.94 -17.10 -19.78
C LEU A 171 -2.02 -17.81 -20.62
N SER A 172 -3.28 -17.69 -20.21
CA SER A 172 -4.41 -18.12 -21.05
C SER A 172 -4.49 -17.23 -22.30
N LEU A 173 -5.09 -17.73 -23.38
CA LEU A 173 -5.48 -16.87 -24.49
C LEU A 173 -6.75 -16.16 -24.04
N GLN A 174 -6.71 -14.85 -23.95
CA GLN A 174 -7.75 -14.07 -23.31
C GLN A 174 -8.02 -12.76 -24.05
N SER A 175 -9.14 -12.12 -23.71
CA SER A 175 -9.47 -10.74 -24.09
C SER A 175 -10.21 -10.06 -22.94
N HIS A 176 -10.37 -8.74 -23.07
CA HIS A 176 -11.09 -7.88 -22.14
C HIS A 176 -12.06 -6.99 -22.91
N GLU A 177 -13.29 -6.82 -22.44
CA GLU A 177 -14.29 -6.01 -23.13
C GLU A 177 -14.19 -4.53 -22.73
N HIS A 178 -13.81 -4.26 -21.48
CA HIS A 178 -13.88 -2.92 -20.89
C HIS A 178 -12.52 -2.23 -20.75
N ARG A 179 -11.40 -2.92 -20.94
CA ARG A 179 -10.06 -2.33 -20.77
C ARG A 179 -9.09 -2.68 -21.89
N GLU A 180 -8.20 -1.74 -22.16
CA GLU A 180 -7.00 -1.93 -22.96
C GLU A 180 -5.79 -2.11 -22.04
N GLU A 181 -4.72 -2.69 -22.59
CA GLU A 181 -3.52 -2.99 -21.81
C GLU A 181 -2.25 -2.54 -22.52
N HIS A 182 -1.29 -2.08 -21.74
CA HIS A 182 0.07 -1.76 -22.17
C HIS A 182 1.05 -2.64 -21.42
N TRP A 183 1.75 -3.50 -22.15
CA TRP A 183 2.74 -4.40 -21.59
C TRP A 183 4.13 -3.91 -21.93
N ILE A 184 5.03 -3.90 -20.93
CA ILE A 184 6.46 -3.66 -21.12
C ILE A 184 7.21 -4.84 -20.52
N VAL A 185 8.04 -5.49 -21.33
CA VAL A 185 8.90 -6.57 -20.86
C VAL A 185 10.09 -5.95 -20.14
N VAL A 186 10.22 -6.22 -18.84
CA VAL A 186 11.30 -5.68 -18.01
C VAL A 186 12.43 -6.69 -17.76
N HIS A 187 12.18 -7.98 -18.00
CA HIS A 187 13.20 -9.02 -17.92
C HIS A 187 12.78 -10.27 -18.72
N GLY A 188 13.75 -11.02 -19.24
CA GLY A 188 13.53 -12.29 -19.95
C GLY A 188 13.19 -12.12 -21.44
N THR A 189 12.83 -13.24 -22.06
CA THR A 189 12.39 -13.32 -23.47
C THR A 189 11.13 -14.16 -23.62
N GLY A 190 10.36 -13.89 -24.66
CA GLY A 190 9.12 -14.62 -24.90
C GLY A 190 8.49 -14.31 -26.23
N ILE A 191 7.26 -14.79 -26.37
CA ILE A 191 6.40 -14.55 -27.52
C ILE A 191 5.07 -14.00 -27.00
N ILE A 192 4.62 -12.90 -27.59
CA ILE A 192 3.26 -12.38 -27.42
C ILE A 192 2.47 -12.71 -28.67
N HIS A 193 1.36 -13.42 -28.49
CA HIS A 193 0.32 -13.57 -29.49
C HIS A 193 -0.64 -12.40 -29.32
N LEU A 194 -0.92 -11.68 -30.40
CA LEU A 194 -1.90 -10.59 -30.44
C LEU A 194 -2.71 -10.71 -31.73
N GLU A 195 -3.98 -11.09 -31.61
CA GLU A 195 -4.83 -11.45 -32.73
C GLU A 195 -4.17 -12.52 -33.62
N LYS A 196 -3.81 -12.15 -34.85
CA LYS A 196 -3.13 -13.03 -35.82
C LYS A 196 -1.60 -12.85 -35.83
N SER A 197 -1.10 -11.90 -35.05
CA SER A 197 0.31 -11.54 -34.99
C SER A 197 1.04 -12.33 -33.91
N VAL A 198 2.30 -12.66 -34.20
CA VAL A 198 3.22 -13.31 -33.27
C VAL A 198 4.43 -12.40 -33.11
N LEU A 199 4.63 -11.87 -31.91
CA LEU A 199 5.64 -10.89 -31.59
C LEU A 199 6.70 -11.54 -30.69
N HIS A 200 7.94 -11.63 -31.16
CA HIS A 200 9.06 -11.98 -30.30
C HIS A 200 9.42 -10.77 -29.44
N VAL A 201 9.52 -10.99 -28.14
CA VAL A 201 9.78 -9.92 -27.18
C VAL A 201 10.94 -10.25 -26.26
N SER A 202 11.65 -9.21 -25.88
CA SER A 202 12.77 -9.22 -24.93
C SER A 202 12.72 -7.96 -24.07
N CYS A 203 13.59 -7.87 -23.05
CA CYS A 203 13.70 -6.69 -22.20
C CYS A 203 13.70 -5.37 -23.00
N GLY A 204 12.82 -4.45 -22.62
CA GLY A 204 12.59 -3.16 -23.29
C GLY A 204 11.51 -3.19 -24.37
N SER A 205 11.01 -4.36 -24.77
CA SER A 205 9.89 -4.45 -25.72
C SER A 205 8.60 -3.93 -25.07
N SER A 206 7.78 -3.22 -25.86
CA SER A 206 6.45 -2.76 -25.44
C SER A 206 5.38 -3.22 -26.43
N VAL A 207 4.21 -3.58 -25.92
CA VAL A 207 3.06 -4.02 -26.72
C VAL A 207 1.80 -3.35 -26.20
N PHE A 208 1.04 -2.74 -27.12
CA PHE A 208 -0.30 -2.24 -26.85
C PHE A 208 -1.33 -3.29 -27.26
N ILE A 209 -2.29 -3.54 -26.39
CA ILE A 209 -3.35 -4.53 -26.55
C ILE A 209 -4.69 -3.78 -26.50
N PRO A 210 -5.35 -3.58 -27.66
CA PRO A 210 -6.65 -2.91 -27.71
C PRO A 210 -7.76 -3.69 -26.98
N LYS A 211 -8.82 -2.97 -26.57
CA LYS A 211 -10.07 -3.59 -26.09
C LYS A 211 -10.57 -4.66 -27.07
N GLY A 212 -10.99 -5.80 -26.55
CA GLY A 212 -11.50 -6.94 -27.30
C GLY A 212 -10.43 -7.77 -28.03
N ALA A 213 -9.17 -7.32 -28.06
CA ALA A 213 -8.12 -8.05 -28.77
C ALA A 213 -7.72 -9.32 -28.02
N LYS A 214 -7.70 -10.46 -28.73
CA LYS A 214 -7.22 -11.72 -28.18
C LYS A 214 -5.71 -11.69 -28.06
N HIS A 215 -5.21 -11.98 -26.86
CA HIS A 215 -3.78 -11.93 -26.59
C HIS A 215 -3.34 -12.98 -25.57
N ARG A 216 -2.04 -13.31 -25.60
CA ARG A 216 -1.36 -14.22 -24.66
C ARG A 216 0.12 -13.91 -24.66
N VAL A 217 0.79 -14.07 -23.52
CA VAL A 217 2.24 -14.22 -23.47
C VAL A 217 2.68 -15.65 -23.14
N LEU A 218 3.74 -16.09 -23.81
CA LEU A 218 4.49 -17.32 -23.59
C LEU A 218 5.94 -16.95 -23.23
N ASN A 219 6.45 -17.50 -22.14
CA ASN A 219 7.88 -17.50 -21.86
C ASN A 219 8.54 -18.63 -22.65
N THR A 220 9.47 -18.28 -23.54
CA THR A 220 10.19 -19.25 -24.40
C THR A 220 11.48 -19.78 -23.78
N ASP A 221 11.95 -19.16 -22.70
CA ASP A 221 13.20 -19.53 -22.03
C ASP A 221 13.07 -20.86 -21.26
N GLU A 222 14.19 -21.56 -21.10
CA GLU A 222 14.31 -22.84 -20.38
C GLU A 222 14.53 -22.65 -18.88
N GLN A 223 15.14 -21.54 -18.47
CA GLN A 223 15.64 -21.33 -17.11
C GLN A 223 15.15 -20.02 -16.50
N GLU A 224 15.12 -18.94 -17.30
CA GLU A 224 14.80 -17.60 -16.82
C GLU A 224 13.30 -17.28 -16.89
N SER A 225 12.83 -16.50 -15.94
CA SER A 225 11.44 -16.02 -15.95
C SER A 225 11.28 -14.81 -16.88
N LEU A 226 10.11 -14.67 -17.48
CA LEU A 226 9.71 -13.49 -18.23
C LEU A 226 8.91 -12.59 -17.30
N ILE A 227 9.37 -11.35 -17.12
CA ILE A 227 8.73 -10.37 -16.23
C ILE A 227 8.20 -9.21 -17.08
N ILE A 228 6.92 -8.90 -16.88
CA ILE A 228 6.19 -7.86 -17.60
C ILE A 228 5.59 -6.90 -16.58
N THR A 229 5.72 -5.61 -16.85
CA THR A 229 4.90 -4.58 -16.20
C THR A 229 3.72 -4.26 -17.11
N GLU A 230 2.53 -4.32 -16.55
CA GLU A 230 1.28 -4.07 -17.25
C GLU A 230 0.61 -2.81 -16.70
N VAL A 231 0.04 -2.01 -17.59
CA VAL A 231 -0.89 -0.93 -17.25
C VAL A 231 -2.21 -1.20 -17.97
N GLN A 232 -3.31 -1.24 -17.23
CA GLN A 232 -4.67 -1.45 -17.72
C GLN A 232 -5.46 -0.15 -17.58
N ILE A 233 -6.16 0.25 -18.65
CA ILE A 233 -6.94 1.48 -18.72
C ILE A 233 -8.32 1.16 -19.30
N GLY A 234 -9.39 1.63 -18.65
CA GLY A 234 -10.74 1.29 -19.07
C GLY A 234 -11.82 1.84 -18.13
N ASP A 235 -13.07 1.61 -18.50
CA ASP A 235 -14.27 1.91 -17.69
C ASP A 235 -14.51 0.86 -16.61
N TYR A 236 -13.90 -0.32 -16.75
CA TYR A 236 -13.95 -1.39 -15.75
C TYR A 236 -12.63 -2.18 -15.73
N LEU A 237 -12.09 -2.44 -14.53
CA LEU A 237 -10.77 -3.06 -14.32
C LEU A 237 -10.84 -4.38 -13.53
N GLY A 238 -12.03 -4.92 -13.31
CA GLY A 238 -12.24 -6.19 -12.60
C GLY A 238 -11.60 -7.40 -13.30
N GLU A 239 -11.30 -8.45 -12.53
CA GLU A 239 -10.75 -9.72 -13.05
C GLU A 239 -11.82 -10.62 -13.70
N ASP A 240 -13.09 -10.27 -13.55
CA ASP A 240 -14.27 -10.88 -14.18
C ASP A 240 -14.53 -10.36 -15.60
N ASP A 241 -13.86 -9.30 -16.05
CA ASP A 241 -13.80 -8.86 -17.46
C ASP A 241 -12.97 -9.82 -18.35
N ILE A 242 -12.35 -10.85 -17.76
CA ILE A 242 -11.46 -11.75 -18.47
C ILE A 242 -12.24 -12.86 -19.16
N ILE A 243 -12.33 -12.81 -20.49
CA ILE A 243 -12.84 -13.90 -21.32
C ILE A 243 -11.69 -14.80 -21.74
N ARG A 244 -11.75 -16.09 -21.36
CA ARG A 244 -10.70 -17.09 -21.68
C ARG A 244 -11.14 -17.99 -22.82
N TYR A 245 -10.28 -18.14 -23.83
CA TYR A 245 -10.54 -18.97 -25.01
C TYR A 245 -9.78 -20.28 -24.99
N GLU A 246 -8.56 -20.26 -24.46
CA GLU A 246 -7.70 -21.44 -24.37
C GLU A 246 -6.83 -21.35 -23.11
N ASP A 247 -6.79 -22.42 -22.32
CA ASP A 247 -5.97 -22.51 -21.12
C ASP A 247 -5.43 -23.93 -20.92
N ILE A 248 -4.10 -24.06 -20.81
CA ILE A 248 -3.46 -25.37 -20.58
C ILE A 248 -3.56 -25.84 -19.12
N TYR A 249 -4.17 -25.02 -18.24
CA TYR A 249 -4.34 -25.31 -16.80
C TYR A 249 -5.80 -25.50 -16.38
N GLY A 250 -6.75 -25.55 -17.34
CA GLY A 250 -8.14 -25.88 -17.08
C GLY A 250 -8.99 -24.80 -16.41
N ARG A 251 -8.68 -23.51 -16.61
CA ARG A 251 -9.41 -22.37 -16.01
C ARG A 251 -10.49 -21.76 -16.93
N ILE A 252 -11.08 -22.56 -17.82
CA ILE A 252 -12.19 -22.17 -18.71
C ILE A 252 -13.52 -22.44 -18.01
#